data_AF-A0A913Z9G5-F1
#
_entry.id   AF-A0A913Z9G5-F1
#
_cell.length_a   1.000
_cell.length_b   1.000
_cell.length_c   1.000
_cell.angle_alpha   90.00
_cell.angle_beta   90.00
_cell.angle_gamma   90.00
#
_symmetry.space_group_name_H-M   'P 1'
#
loop_
_entity.id
_entity.type
_entity.pdbx_description
1 polymer ?
#
loop_
_entity_poly.entity_id
_entity_poly.type
_entity_poly.pdbx_seq_one_letter_code
_entity_poly.pdbx_strand_id
1 'polypeptide(L)'
;MLRGVAVALAVTVLWVSGGFRGLVSAQRDSRASLELVDGGYVNLLIGISDRVPNNPALLDRIMFVFTEASKFLFQATKKRAYFKDIHILVPESWEDSAEYSIVTWQRFDQSDVLVDFSGANKTNLPYTNRSTPYTNKATPCGEPGQFIHLTPEYILSQSIANPYGPYDKVGGGS
;
A
#
# COMPACT_ATOMS: atom_id res chain seq x y z
N MET A 1 -2.89 34.64 -5.03
CA MET A 1 -3.59 33.92 -3.96
C MET A 1 -3.96 32.52 -4.46
N LEU A 2 -3.13 31.51 -4.21
CA LEU A 2 -3.39 30.14 -4.63
C LEU A 2 -4.30 29.48 -3.58
N ARG A 3 -5.58 29.34 -3.90
CA ARG A 3 -6.50 28.49 -3.13
C ARG A 3 -6.10 27.03 -3.40
N GLY A 4 -5.30 26.47 -2.51
CA GLY A 4 -5.00 25.04 -2.53
C GLY A 4 -6.28 24.26 -2.25
N VAL A 5 -6.76 23.52 -3.24
CA VAL A 5 -7.75 22.46 -2.99
C VAL A 5 -6.97 21.34 -2.31
N ALA A 6 -7.14 21.20 -1.00
CA ALA A 6 -6.72 20.00 -0.30
C ALA A 6 -7.65 18.89 -0.78
N VAL A 7 -7.14 18.01 -1.64
CA VAL A 7 -7.85 16.79 -2.00
C VAL A 7 -7.63 15.84 -0.84
N ALA A 8 -8.63 15.72 0.03
CA ALA A 8 -8.58 14.79 1.15
C ALA A 8 -8.70 13.36 0.61
N LEU A 9 -7.68 12.55 0.88
CA LEU A 9 -7.69 11.11 0.66
C LEU A 9 -8.67 10.48 1.67
N ALA A 10 -9.63 9.69 1.21
CA ALA A 10 -10.38 8.82 2.10
C ALA A 10 -9.53 7.58 2.40
N VAL A 11 -9.18 7.37 3.67
CA VAL A 11 -8.50 6.15 4.11
C VAL A 11 -9.43 5.38 5.01
N THR A 12 -9.69 4.12 4.67
CA THR A 12 -10.48 3.22 5.49
C THR A 12 -9.57 2.09 5.99
N VAL A 13 -9.50 1.93 7.31
CA VAL A 13 -8.78 0.82 7.93
C VAL A 13 -9.74 -0.34 8.16
N LEU A 14 -9.33 -1.50 7.71
CA LEU A 14 -10.16 -2.66 7.52
C LEU A 14 -9.58 -3.84 8.30
N TRP A 15 -10.40 -4.45 9.16
CA TRP A 15 -10.04 -5.59 9.98
C TRP A 15 -10.41 -6.91 9.29
N VAL A 16 -9.43 -7.81 9.15
CA VAL A 16 -9.69 -9.17 8.67
C VAL A 16 -10.23 -10.01 9.82
N SER A 17 -11.52 -10.37 9.78
CA SER A 17 -12.11 -11.32 10.72
C SER A 17 -11.95 -12.76 10.21
N GLY A 18 -11.46 -13.67 11.03
CA GLY A 18 -11.32 -15.08 10.67
C GLY A 18 -12.66 -15.76 10.41
N GLY A 19 -12.85 -16.28 9.19
CA GLY A 19 -14.01 -17.13 8.89
C GLY A 19 -14.26 -17.39 7.41
N PHE A 20 -13.58 -18.36 6.81
CA PHE A 20 -14.04 -19.00 5.57
C PHE A 20 -14.54 -20.43 5.86
N ARG A 21 -15.87 -20.59 5.98
CA ARG A 21 -16.53 -21.89 5.71
C ARG A 21 -17.09 -21.82 4.29
N GLY A 22 -16.55 -22.69 3.43
CA GLY A 22 -16.57 -22.50 1.97
C GLY A 22 -17.89 -22.73 1.25
N LEU A 23 -17.88 -22.36 -0.04
CA LEU A 23 -18.40 -23.14 -1.16
C LEU A 23 -17.92 -22.52 -2.50
N VAL A 24 -17.87 -23.39 -3.50
CA VAL A 24 -17.29 -23.26 -4.83
C VAL A 24 -18.03 -22.25 -5.72
N SER A 25 -17.29 -21.49 -6.55
CA SER A 25 -17.48 -21.43 -8.02
C SER A 25 -17.06 -20.07 -8.58
N ALA A 26 -16.14 -20.15 -9.57
CA ALA A 26 -15.83 -19.16 -10.60
C ALA A 26 -15.93 -17.70 -10.21
N GLN A 27 -14.84 -17.04 -9.83
CA GLN A 27 -14.71 -15.59 -10.01
C GLN A 27 -13.26 -15.25 -10.37
N ARG A 28 -13.00 -15.17 -11.68
CA ARG A 28 -12.01 -14.24 -12.19
C ARG A 28 -12.70 -12.88 -12.20
N ASP A 29 -12.53 -12.12 -11.12
CA ASP A 29 -12.66 -10.64 -10.99
C ASP A 29 -12.93 -10.24 -9.53
N SER A 30 -11.95 -10.45 -8.64
CA SER A 30 -12.02 -9.90 -7.28
C SER A 30 -10.71 -9.22 -6.87
N ARG A 31 -10.01 -8.58 -7.81
CA ARG A 31 -9.20 -7.44 -7.39
C ARG A 31 -10.19 -6.36 -6.99
N ALA A 32 -10.00 -5.71 -5.84
CA ALA A 32 -10.45 -4.33 -5.71
C ALA A 32 -9.71 -3.62 -6.84
N SER A 33 -10.33 -3.49 -8.01
CA SER A 33 -9.63 -3.06 -9.22
C SER A 33 -9.24 -1.62 -8.97
N LEU A 34 -7.95 -1.38 -8.78
CA LEU A 34 -7.41 -0.03 -8.73
C LEU A 34 -7.86 0.70 -9.99
N GLU A 35 -8.72 1.69 -9.82
CA GLU A 35 -9.39 2.39 -10.92
C GLU A 35 -9.02 3.86 -10.90
N LEU A 36 -8.89 4.46 -12.08
CA LEU A 36 -8.69 5.91 -12.21
C LEU A 36 -10.02 6.56 -12.58
N VAL A 37 -10.68 7.18 -11.60
CA VAL A 37 -11.98 7.85 -11.74
C VAL A 37 -11.80 9.35 -11.54
N ASP A 38 -12.10 10.14 -12.57
CA ASP A 38 -11.97 11.61 -12.55
C ASP A 38 -10.60 12.12 -12.08
N GLY A 39 -9.53 11.42 -12.48
CA GLY A 39 -8.15 11.75 -12.08
C GLY A 39 -7.78 11.31 -10.67
N GLY A 40 -8.65 10.59 -9.95
CA GLY A 40 -8.35 9.98 -8.67
C GLY A 40 -8.27 8.46 -8.77
N TYR A 41 -7.16 7.87 -8.31
CA TYR A 41 -7.06 6.43 -8.09
C TYR A 41 -7.91 6.03 -6.89
N VAL A 42 -8.88 5.13 -7.09
CA VAL A 42 -9.80 4.63 -6.07
C VAL A 42 -9.57 3.14 -5.82
N ASN A 43 -10.02 2.66 -4.65
CA ASN A 43 -9.95 1.26 -4.24
C ASN A 43 -8.52 0.71 -4.10
N LEU A 44 -7.52 1.56 -3.87
CA LEU A 44 -6.14 1.09 -3.68
C LEU A 44 -6.07 0.23 -2.41
N LEU A 45 -5.72 -1.05 -2.55
CA LEU A 45 -5.71 -1.99 -1.45
C LEU A 45 -4.28 -2.23 -0.94
N ILE A 46 -4.05 -1.91 0.33
CA ILE A 46 -2.80 -2.15 1.05
C ILE A 46 -3.03 -3.30 2.02
N GLY A 47 -2.33 -4.42 1.85
CA GLY A 47 -2.36 -5.54 2.79
C GLY A 47 -1.17 -5.54 3.72
N ILE A 48 -1.38 -5.66 5.03
CA ILE A 48 -0.31 -5.95 6.00
C ILE A 48 -0.30 -7.45 6.29
N SER A 49 0.88 -8.07 6.23
CA SER A 49 1.06 -9.51 6.45
C SER A 49 0.93 -9.86 7.93
N ASP A 50 0.31 -11.01 8.24
CA ASP A 50 0.20 -11.53 9.62
C ASP A 50 1.57 -11.74 10.30
N ARG A 51 2.66 -11.78 9.52
CA ARG A 51 4.03 -11.88 10.06
C ARG A 51 4.51 -10.56 10.66
N VAL A 52 3.90 -9.44 10.30
CA VAL A 52 4.24 -8.12 10.84
C VAL A 52 3.60 -7.99 12.23
N PRO A 53 4.38 -7.79 13.30
CA PRO A 53 3.83 -7.66 14.64
C PRO A 53 2.97 -6.39 14.77
N ASN A 54 2.01 -6.42 15.69
CA ASN A 54 1.17 -5.26 16.00
C ASN A 54 2.03 -4.03 16.29
N ASN A 55 1.87 -3.01 15.45
CA ASN A 55 2.58 -1.75 15.57
C ASN A 55 1.68 -0.62 15.05
N PRO A 56 0.94 0.08 15.94
CA PRO A 56 0.05 1.16 15.54
C PRO A 56 0.75 2.28 14.77
N ALA A 57 2.02 2.56 15.08
CA ALA A 57 2.81 3.57 14.37
C ALA A 57 3.07 3.20 12.89
N LEU A 58 2.95 1.93 12.51
CA LEU A 58 3.02 1.50 11.12
C LEU A 58 1.80 1.99 10.34
N LEU A 59 0.59 1.95 10.90
CA LEU A 59 -0.62 2.43 10.24
C LEU A 59 -0.54 3.93 9.99
N ASP A 60 -0.22 4.71 11.03
CA ASP A 60 -0.01 6.15 10.92
C ASP A 60 1.01 6.49 9.83
N ARG A 61 2.09 5.71 9.78
CA ARG A 61 3.15 5.94 8.80
C ARG A 61 2.75 5.53 7.39
N ILE A 62 1.98 4.45 7.20
CA ILE A 62 1.40 4.09 5.90
C ILE A 62 0.50 5.24 5.42
N MET A 63 -0.39 5.73 6.27
CA MET A 63 -1.27 6.86 5.94
C MET A 63 -0.48 8.10 5.52
N PHE A 64 0.56 8.45 6.29
CA PHE A 64 1.45 9.57 5.98
C PHE A 64 2.16 9.38 4.63
N VAL A 65 2.78 8.22 4.40
CA VAL A 65 3.55 7.91 3.18
C VAL A 65 2.65 7.97 1.95
N PHE A 66 1.46 7.39 1.98
CA PHE A 66 0.54 7.41 0.85
C PHE A 66 -0.09 8.79 0.61
N THR A 67 -0.26 9.59 1.68
CA THR A 67 -0.69 10.99 1.55
C THR A 67 0.37 11.83 0.82
N GLU A 68 1.64 11.73 1.21
CA GLU A 68 2.72 12.45 0.53
C GLU A 68 2.95 11.93 -0.90
N ALA A 69 2.84 10.61 -1.11
CA ALA A 69 2.90 10.03 -2.45
C ALA A 69 1.76 10.52 -3.35
N SER A 70 0.54 10.66 -2.82
CA SER A 70 -0.61 11.22 -3.55
C SER A 70 -0.36 12.65 -3.98
N LYS A 71 0.16 13.48 -3.06
CA LYS A 71 0.52 14.87 -3.33
C LYS A 71 1.63 14.98 -4.38
N PHE A 72 2.66 14.14 -4.29
CA PHE A 72 3.73 14.10 -5.29
C PHE A 72 3.19 13.71 -6.66
N LEU A 73 2.41 12.63 -6.75
CA LEU A 73 1.77 12.17 -7.99
C LEU A 73 0.91 13.27 -8.62
N PHE A 74 0.16 14.01 -7.81
CA PHE A 74 -0.64 15.14 -8.27
C PHE A 74 0.22 16.24 -8.88
N GLN A 75 1.34 16.59 -8.25
CA GLN A 75 2.25 17.60 -8.79
C GLN A 75 2.96 17.11 -10.06
N ALA A 76 3.52 15.91 -10.04
CA ALA A 76 4.26 15.30 -11.15
C ALA A 76 3.39 15.13 -12.41
N THR A 77 2.11 14.82 -12.23
CA THR A 77 1.17 14.67 -13.33
C THR A 77 0.52 15.97 -13.79
N LYS A 78 0.98 17.14 -13.31
CA LYS A 78 0.36 18.45 -13.59
C LYS A 78 -1.12 18.51 -13.16
N LYS A 79 -1.40 18.04 -11.96
CA LYS A 79 -2.72 18.03 -11.31
C LYS A 79 -3.75 17.11 -11.98
N ARG A 80 -3.31 15.96 -12.49
CA ARG A 80 -4.16 15.02 -13.25
C ARG A 80 -4.41 13.69 -12.56
N ALA A 81 -3.53 13.25 -11.67
CA ALA A 81 -3.64 11.98 -10.98
C ALA A 81 -3.30 12.13 -9.50
N TYR A 82 -4.07 11.51 -8.62
CA TYR A 82 -3.80 11.46 -7.17
C TYR A 82 -4.41 10.17 -6.60
N PHE A 83 -4.00 9.72 -5.42
CA PHE A 83 -4.75 8.69 -4.70
C PHE A 83 -5.97 9.37 -4.04
N LYS A 84 -7.16 8.84 -4.31
CA LYS A 84 -8.44 9.35 -3.83
C LYS A 84 -9.00 8.50 -2.69
N ASP A 85 -8.89 7.18 -2.82
CA ASP A 85 -9.43 6.23 -1.85
C ASP A 85 -8.47 5.06 -1.64
N ILE A 86 -8.14 4.79 -0.37
CA ILE A 86 -7.21 3.73 0.06
C ILE A 86 -7.86 2.89 1.14
N HIS A 87 -7.70 1.58 1.01
CA HIS A 87 -8.11 0.57 1.97
C HIS A 87 -6.88 -0.11 2.57
N ILE A 88 -6.79 -0.18 3.89
CA ILE A 88 -5.69 -0.86 4.58
C ILE A 88 -6.23 -2.09 5.30
N LEU A 89 -5.83 -3.29 4.87
CA LEU A 89 -6.14 -4.54 5.55
C LEU A 89 -5.16 -4.78 6.68
N VAL A 90 -5.70 -4.90 7.89
CA VAL A 90 -4.98 -5.22 9.12
C VAL A 90 -5.11 -6.71 9.42
N PRO A 91 -4.00 -7.40 9.75
CA PRO A 91 -3.96 -8.77 10.22
C PRO A 91 -4.95 -9.08 11.34
N GLU A 92 -5.54 -10.27 11.31
CA GLU A 92 -6.34 -10.77 12.44
C GLU A 92 -5.49 -10.92 13.72
N SER A 93 -4.17 -11.07 13.57
CA SER A 93 -3.24 -11.21 14.69
C SER A 93 -3.00 -9.92 15.50
N TRP A 94 -3.44 -8.77 15.00
CA TRP A 94 -3.31 -7.50 15.72
C TRP A 94 -4.39 -7.38 16.82
N GLU A 95 -4.40 -6.28 17.56
CA GLU A 95 -5.51 -5.99 18.48
C GLU A 95 -6.60 -5.22 17.74
N ASP A 96 -7.85 -5.55 18.01
CA ASP A 96 -9.01 -4.85 17.45
C ASP A 96 -9.04 -3.39 17.94
N SER A 97 -9.52 -2.49 17.09
CA SER A 97 -9.63 -1.06 17.36
C SER A 97 -10.99 -0.55 16.91
N ALA A 98 -11.55 0.40 17.66
CA ALA A 98 -12.82 1.04 17.31
C ALA A 98 -12.78 1.80 15.96
N GLU A 99 -11.58 2.07 15.44
CA GLU A 99 -11.37 2.72 14.13
C GLU A 99 -11.42 1.74 12.95
N TYR A 100 -11.40 0.44 13.22
CA TYR A 100 -11.39 -0.58 12.18
C TYR A 100 -12.81 -0.96 11.80
N SER A 101 -13.01 -1.20 10.50
CA SER A 101 -14.27 -1.77 10.00
C SER A 101 -14.04 -3.19 9.50
N ILE A 102 -15.00 -4.07 9.78
CA ILE A 102 -14.91 -5.49 9.40
C ILE A 102 -15.04 -5.62 7.89
N VAL A 103 -14.16 -6.41 7.28
CA VAL A 103 -14.24 -6.73 5.85
C VAL A 103 -14.55 -8.19 5.59
N THR A 104 -15.37 -8.41 4.57
CA THR A 104 -15.86 -9.73 4.18
C THR A 104 -15.26 -10.25 2.88
N TRP A 105 -14.67 -9.40 2.04
CA TRP A 105 -14.31 -9.76 0.66
C TRP A 105 -12.88 -9.44 0.24
N GLN A 106 -12.16 -8.54 0.93
CA GLN A 106 -10.78 -8.19 0.58
C GLN A 106 -9.78 -9.22 1.11
N ARG A 107 -8.82 -9.60 0.27
CA ARG A 107 -7.79 -10.60 0.62
C ARG A 107 -6.39 -10.01 0.47
N PHE A 108 -5.50 -10.39 1.37
CA PHE A 108 -4.09 -9.98 1.35
C PHE A 108 -3.39 -10.33 0.04
N ASP A 109 -3.66 -11.51 -0.56
CA ASP A 109 -3.07 -11.95 -1.83
C ASP A 109 -3.59 -11.16 -3.06
N GLN A 110 -4.57 -10.29 -2.87
CA GLN A 110 -5.17 -9.45 -3.91
C GLN A 110 -4.84 -7.96 -3.73
N SER A 111 -4.05 -7.59 -2.73
CA SER A 111 -3.64 -6.20 -2.49
C SER A 111 -2.69 -5.66 -3.57
N ASP A 112 -2.89 -4.41 -3.96
CA ASP A 112 -1.99 -3.68 -4.86
C ASP A 112 -0.63 -3.39 -4.21
N VAL A 113 -0.64 -3.24 -2.88
CA VAL A 113 0.54 -3.02 -2.06
C VAL A 113 0.58 -4.04 -0.93
N LEU A 114 1.67 -4.79 -0.84
CA LEU A 114 1.94 -5.73 0.24
C LEU A 114 2.95 -5.12 1.20
N VAL A 115 2.59 -5.02 2.47
CA VAL A 115 3.48 -4.67 3.57
C VAL A 115 3.86 -5.95 4.30
N ASP A 116 5.08 -6.41 4.04
CA ASP A 116 5.56 -7.68 4.56
C ASP A 116 7.07 -7.63 4.79
N PHE A 117 7.57 -8.49 5.67
CA PHE A 117 9.00 -8.66 5.79
C PHE A 117 9.54 -9.30 4.51
N SER A 118 10.70 -8.80 4.05
CA SER A 118 11.44 -9.38 2.94
C SER A 118 11.53 -10.90 3.14
N GLY A 119 11.02 -11.66 2.17
CA GLY A 119 10.96 -13.13 2.23
C GLY A 119 12.27 -13.77 2.69
N ALA A 120 12.11 -14.91 3.38
CA ALA A 120 13.14 -15.70 4.04
C ALA A 120 14.26 -16.18 3.08
N ASN A 121 15.15 -15.29 2.66
CA ASN A 121 16.50 -15.61 2.16
C ASN A 121 17.40 -14.36 2.08
N LYS A 122 17.15 -13.34 2.89
CA LYS A 122 17.98 -12.11 2.93
C LYS A 122 18.70 -11.91 4.26
N THR A 123 18.75 -12.93 5.12
CA THR A 123 19.47 -12.88 6.41
C THR A 123 20.97 -12.57 6.22
N ASN A 124 21.53 -12.91 5.06
CA ASN A 124 22.95 -12.73 4.71
C ASN A 124 23.26 -11.39 4.02
N LEU A 125 22.25 -10.55 3.74
CA LEU A 125 22.46 -9.24 3.12
C LEU A 125 22.57 -8.14 4.17
N PRO A 126 23.26 -7.01 3.91
CA PRO A 126 23.23 -5.84 4.80
C PRO A 126 21.78 -5.44 5.11
N TYR A 127 21.52 -4.92 6.32
CA TYR A 127 20.17 -4.55 6.78
C TYR A 127 19.43 -3.64 5.77
N THR A 128 20.15 -2.72 5.13
CA THR A 128 19.63 -1.84 4.06
C THR A 128 19.11 -2.57 2.82
N ASN A 129 19.62 -3.76 2.52
CA ASN A 129 19.29 -4.55 1.33
C ASN A 129 18.18 -5.59 1.59
N ARG A 130 17.85 -5.80 2.88
CA ARG A 130 16.70 -6.59 3.34
C ARG A 130 15.41 -5.78 3.21
N SER A 131 15.48 -4.50 3.51
CA SER A 131 14.32 -3.61 3.53
C SER A 131 14.11 -2.85 2.20
N THR A 132 14.54 -3.45 1.09
CA THR A 132 14.40 -2.85 -0.25
C THR A 132 12.96 -3.00 -0.76
N PRO A 133 12.27 -1.89 -1.08
CA PRO A 133 10.98 -1.96 -1.76
C PRO A 133 11.17 -2.49 -3.19
N TYR A 134 10.18 -3.21 -3.71
CA TYR A 134 10.21 -3.64 -5.11
C TYR A 134 8.80 -3.70 -5.69
N THR A 135 8.70 -3.58 -7.01
CA THR A 135 7.45 -3.88 -7.73
C THR A 135 7.60 -5.23 -8.39
N ASN A 136 6.67 -6.15 -8.15
CA ASN A 136 6.59 -7.36 -8.95
C ASN A 136 5.95 -7.01 -10.29
N LYS A 137 6.73 -7.11 -11.37
CA LYS A 137 6.27 -6.92 -12.75
C LYS A 137 6.60 -8.17 -13.57
N ALA A 138 5.79 -9.22 -13.39
CA ALA A 138 5.81 -10.38 -14.29
C ALA A 138 5.11 -10.11 -15.64
N THR A 139 4.57 -8.90 -15.83
CA THR A 139 3.83 -8.48 -17.03
C THR A 139 4.75 -7.75 -18.03
N PRO A 140 4.45 -7.78 -19.34
CA PRO A 140 5.20 -7.04 -20.35
C PRO A 140 5.22 -5.52 -20.09
N CYS A 141 6.20 -4.83 -20.67
CA CYS A 141 6.22 -3.36 -20.66
C CYS A 141 4.92 -2.80 -21.26
N GLY A 142 4.34 -1.79 -20.59
CA GLY A 142 3.05 -1.20 -20.98
C GLY A 142 1.85 -1.73 -20.18
N GLU A 143 2.00 -2.85 -19.48
CA GLU A 143 0.97 -3.42 -18.60
C GLU A 143 1.18 -3.02 -17.12
N PRO A 144 0.12 -2.97 -16.30
CA PRO A 144 0.24 -2.80 -14.86
C PRO A 144 1.11 -3.88 -14.21
N GLY A 145 1.85 -3.49 -13.16
CA GLY A 145 2.56 -4.46 -12.31
C GLY A 145 1.57 -5.34 -11.53
N GLN A 146 2.03 -6.47 -11.00
CA GLN A 146 1.18 -7.36 -10.20
C GLN A 146 0.89 -6.78 -8.81
N PHE A 147 1.92 -6.28 -8.13
CA PHE A 147 1.83 -5.60 -6.83
C PHE A 147 3.13 -4.85 -6.51
N ILE A 148 3.06 -3.92 -5.56
CA ILE A 148 4.21 -3.29 -4.91
C ILE A 148 4.44 -4.00 -3.57
N HIS A 149 5.69 -4.33 -3.26
CA HIS A 149 6.07 -4.86 -1.96
C HIS A 149 6.90 -3.83 -1.20
N LEU A 150 6.45 -3.48 -0.01
CA LEU A 150 7.12 -2.60 0.94
C LEU A 150 7.43 -3.39 2.21
N THR A 151 8.52 -3.03 2.90
CA THR A 151 8.80 -3.61 4.22
C THR A 151 8.43 -2.62 5.33
N PRO A 152 8.08 -3.09 6.53
CA PRO A 152 7.81 -2.21 7.67
C PRO A 152 8.98 -1.25 7.95
N GLU A 153 10.23 -1.72 7.83
CA GLU A 153 11.40 -0.87 8.08
C GLU A 153 11.56 0.21 7.03
N TYR A 154 11.26 -0.09 5.75
CA TYR A 154 11.24 0.91 4.70
C TYR A 154 10.25 2.02 5.01
N ILE A 155 9.03 1.67 5.44
CA ILE A 155 7.97 2.61 5.78
C ILE A 155 8.33 3.44 7.01
N LEU A 156 8.85 2.81 8.06
CA LEU A 156 9.13 3.44 9.35
C LEU A 156 10.41 4.29 9.33
N SER A 157 11.44 3.87 8.59
CA SER A 157 12.76 4.48 8.63
C SER A 157 13.05 5.37 7.43
N GLN A 158 13.17 6.68 7.68
CA GLN A 158 13.58 7.65 6.66
C GLN A 158 14.96 7.32 6.08
N SER A 159 15.90 6.80 6.89
CA SER A 159 17.25 6.47 6.41
C SER A 159 17.27 5.29 5.44
N ILE A 160 16.32 4.36 5.56
CA ILE A 160 16.13 3.24 4.64
C ILE A 160 15.38 3.70 3.38
N ALA A 161 14.46 4.65 3.52
CA ALA A 161 13.73 5.23 2.40
C ALA A 161 14.61 6.14 1.52
N ASN A 162 15.49 6.95 2.11
CA ASN A 162 16.28 7.98 1.43
C ASN A 162 17.03 7.52 0.15
N PRO A 163 17.67 6.33 0.09
CA PRO A 163 18.31 5.83 -1.13
C PRO A 163 17.35 5.63 -2.31
N TYR A 164 16.05 5.45 -2.06
CA TYR A 164 15.00 5.28 -3.07
C TYR A 164 14.31 6.61 -3.43
N GLY A 165 14.88 7.71 -2.96
CA GLY A 165 14.31 9.05 -2.99
C GLY A 165 13.58 9.36 -1.68
N PRO A 166 13.54 10.62 -1.25
CA PRO A 166 12.61 11.02 -0.21
C PRO A 166 11.16 10.72 -0.70
N TYR A 167 10.21 10.52 0.22
CA TYR A 167 8.84 10.09 -0.16
C TYR A 167 8.17 11.02 -1.20
N ASP A 168 8.66 12.25 -1.33
CA ASP A 168 8.30 13.25 -2.33
C ASP A 168 9.02 13.12 -3.69
N LYS A 169 9.83 12.07 -3.97
CA LYS A 169 10.65 11.96 -5.20
C LYS A 169 10.84 10.55 -5.79
N VAL A 170 9.91 9.63 -5.60
CA VAL A 170 9.94 8.36 -6.38
C VAL A 170 9.46 8.65 -7.82
N GLY A 171 10.35 9.21 -8.64
CA GLY A 171 10.11 9.54 -10.04
C GLY A 171 10.86 10.79 -10.49
N GLY A 172 12.16 10.68 -10.76
CA GLY A 172 12.93 11.75 -11.40
C GLY A 172 14.43 11.57 -11.22
N GLY A 173 15.08 11.03 -12.27
CA GLY A 173 16.50 10.75 -12.28
C GLY A 173 17.40 11.98 -12.17
N SER A 174 18.67 11.69 -11.90
CA SER A 174 19.82 12.48 -12.30
C SER A 174 20.79 11.53 -12.98
#